data_AF-A0A2V3VN09-F1
#
_entry.id   AF-A0A2V3VN09-F1
#
_cell.length_a   1.000
_cell.length_b   1.000
_cell.length_c   1.000
_cell.angle_alpha   90.00
_cell.angle_beta   90.00
_cell.angle_gamma   90.00
#
_symmetry.space_group_name_H-M   'P 1'
#
loop_
_entity.id
_entity.type
_entity.pdbx_description
1 polymer ?
#
loop_
_entity_poly.entity_id
_entity_poly.type
_entity_poly.pdbx_seq_one_letter_code
_entity_poly.pdbx_strand_id
1 'polypeptide(L)'
;MNDSPPLTGTTNNAFDPATNVLTMDSVWVTGGLKYENVTIHLDQFTLLGVAGETVVPPPPPPVTPPPPPPPPPPPLVSSFCSSANFTIDKYNAIQVGMSLDQVNQIIGCEANDIVRQGSLVTYAWNYVSGGTAKLIMVFFDQSSLNVTGSMDDFFKSSGGF
;
A
#
# COMPACT_ATOMS: atom_id res chain seq x y z
N MET A 1 -1.64 -21.40 -44.60
CA MET A 1 -1.40 -19.95 -44.45
C MET A 1 -2.69 -19.38 -43.89
N ASN A 2 -2.74 -19.13 -42.57
CA ASN A 2 -3.88 -18.49 -41.92
C ASN A 2 -3.53 -17.00 -41.83
N ASP A 3 -4.08 -16.21 -42.74
CA ASP A 3 -4.07 -14.75 -42.64
C ASP A 3 -5.13 -14.35 -41.61
N SER A 4 -4.69 -14.02 -40.39
CA SER A 4 -5.54 -13.31 -39.44
C SER A 4 -5.72 -11.87 -39.93
N PRO A 5 -6.95 -11.34 -40.01
CA PRO A 5 -7.17 -9.96 -40.41
C PRO A 5 -6.58 -8.99 -39.38
N PRO A 6 -6.09 -7.80 -39.80
CA PRO A 6 -5.61 -6.78 -38.89
C PRO A 6 -6.78 -6.23 -38.05
N LEU A 7 -6.64 -6.26 -36.73
CA LEU A 7 -7.60 -5.68 -35.79
C LEU A 7 -7.50 -4.14 -35.87
N THR A 8 -8.30 -3.51 -36.73
CA THR A 8 -8.44 -2.04 -36.82
C THR A 8 -9.46 -1.50 -35.81
N GLY A 9 -9.35 -1.93 -34.55
CA GLY A 9 -10.15 -1.37 -33.46
C GLY A 9 -9.46 -0.12 -32.92
N THR A 10 -9.93 1.05 -33.32
CA THR A 10 -9.58 2.32 -32.68
C THR A 10 -10.05 2.24 -31.24
N THR A 11 -9.15 2.03 -30.28
CA THR A 11 -9.51 1.96 -28.86
C THR A 11 -9.85 3.37 -28.37
N ASN A 12 -11.14 3.68 -28.25
CA ASN A 12 -11.66 4.92 -27.67
C ASN A 12 -11.74 4.78 -26.16
N ASN A 13 -10.58 4.74 -25.50
CA ASN A 13 -10.55 4.90 -24.06
C ASN A 13 -10.68 6.39 -23.73
N ALA A 14 -11.67 6.75 -22.92
CA ALA A 14 -11.92 8.13 -22.53
C ALA A 14 -12.07 8.21 -21.01
N PHE A 15 -11.38 9.16 -20.40
CA PHE A 15 -11.48 9.45 -18.98
C PHE A 15 -12.18 10.80 -18.79
N ASP A 16 -13.25 10.82 -18.01
CA ASP A 16 -13.94 12.03 -17.59
C ASP A 16 -13.58 12.35 -16.12
N PRO A 17 -12.73 13.38 -15.88
CA PRO A 17 -12.35 13.78 -14.53
C PRO A 17 -13.48 14.49 -13.77
N ALA A 18 -14.56 14.93 -14.42
CA ALA A 18 -15.69 15.55 -13.73
C ALA A 18 -16.57 14.50 -13.03
N THR A 19 -16.61 13.29 -13.58
CA THR A 19 -17.44 12.18 -13.07
C THR A 19 -16.61 11.02 -12.50
N ASN A 20 -15.28 11.09 -12.59
CA ASN A 20 -14.33 10.03 -12.21
C ASN A 20 -14.59 8.71 -12.94
N VAL A 21 -14.99 8.79 -14.21
CA VAL A 21 -15.35 7.62 -15.01
C VAL A 21 -14.33 7.41 -16.12
N LEU A 22 -13.79 6.20 -16.19
CA LEU A 22 -13.03 5.71 -17.33
C LEU A 22 -13.92 4.78 -18.15
N THR A 23 -14.22 5.17 -19.39
CA THR A 23 -14.90 4.32 -20.37
C THR A 23 -13.87 3.65 -21.27
N MET A 24 -14.00 2.34 -21.45
CA MET A 24 -13.13 1.52 -22.28
C MET A 24 -13.95 0.69 -23.25
N ASP A 25 -13.56 0.67 -24.52
CA ASP A 25 -14.27 -0.12 -25.54
C ASP A 25 -14.22 -1.62 -25.24
N SER A 26 -13.07 -2.12 -24.76
CA SER A 26 -12.98 -3.49 -24.27
C SER A 26 -11.81 -3.72 -23.31
N VAL A 27 -11.96 -4.74 -22.45
CA VAL A 27 -10.89 -5.25 -21.58
C VAL A 27 -10.81 -6.76 -21.70
N TRP A 28 -9.58 -7.28 -21.72
CA TRP A 28 -9.30 -8.71 -21.64
C TRP A 28 -9.02 -9.07 -20.18
N VAL A 29 -9.66 -10.13 -19.69
CA VAL A 29 -9.43 -10.67 -18.34
C VAL A 29 -8.76 -12.03 -18.47
N THR A 30 -7.93 -12.36 -17.48
CA THR A 30 -7.26 -13.66 -17.36
C THR A 30 -8.25 -14.81 -17.62
N GLY A 31 -7.90 -15.72 -18.52
CA GLY A 31 -8.80 -16.78 -19.00
C GLY A 31 -9.40 -16.53 -20.40
N GLY A 32 -9.00 -15.47 -21.10
CA GLY A 32 -9.40 -15.21 -22.48
C GLY A 32 -10.79 -14.58 -22.63
N LEU A 33 -11.38 -14.12 -21.54
CA LEU A 33 -12.67 -13.42 -21.56
C LEU A 33 -12.46 -11.97 -21.98
N LYS A 34 -13.28 -11.51 -22.94
CA LYS A 34 -13.35 -10.12 -23.38
C LYS A 34 -14.65 -9.50 -22.89
N TYR A 35 -14.55 -8.37 -22.22
CA TYR A 35 -15.71 -7.53 -21.88
C TYR A 35 -15.69 -6.30 -22.76
N GLU A 36 -16.85 -5.93 -23.30
CA GLU A 36 -17.02 -4.76 -24.17
C GLU A 36 -17.79 -3.66 -23.44
N ASN A 37 -17.56 -2.40 -23.80
CA ASN A 37 -18.22 -1.21 -23.24
C ASN A 37 -18.11 -1.11 -21.71
N VAL A 38 -16.87 -1.21 -21.20
CA VAL A 38 -16.60 -1.23 -19.76
C VAL A 38 -16.57 0.19 -19.22
N THR A 39 -17.24 0.40 -18.09
CA THR A 39 -17.25 1.66 -17.35
C THR A 39 -16.63 1.41 -15.98
N ILE A 40 -15.59 2.18 -15.63
CA ILE A 40 -14.88 2.06 -14.36
C ILE A 40 -15.06 3.37 -13.59
N HIS A 41 -15.59 3.29 -12.37
CA HIS A 41 -15.60 4.39 -11.42
C HIS A 41 -14.32 4.35 -10.59
N LEU A 42 -13.59 5.46 -10.56
CA LEU A 42 -12.35 5.60 -9.79
C LEU A 42 -12.62 6.40 -8.52
N ASP A 43 -12.38 5.81 -7.35
CA ASP A 43 -12.48 6.52 -6.08
C ASP A 43 -11.34 7.54 -5.89
N GLN A 44 -10.16 7.26 -6.45
CA GLN A 44 -8.98 8.13 -6.40
C GLN A 44 -8.17 8.03 -7.71
N PHE A 45 -7.68 9.17 -8.22
CA PHE A 45 -6.80 9.25 -9.40
C PHE A 45 -5.89 10.49 -9.37
N THR A 46 -4.80 10.47 -10.16
CA THR A 46 -3.91 11.61 -10.39
C THR A 46 -3.67 11.78 -11.89
N LEU A 47 -3.90 12.98 -12.44
CA LEU A 47 -3.70 13.28 -13.86
C LEU A 47 -2.24 13.67 -14.13
N LEU A 48 -1.56 12.97 -15.05
CA LEU A 48 -0.13 13.19 -15.31
C LEU A 48 0.17 14.13 -16.49
N GLY A 49 -0.85 14.61 -17.22
CA GLY A 49 -0.68 15.66 -18.23
C GLY A 49 -1.83 15.76 -19.24
N VAL A 50 -2.14 16.99 -19.68
CA VAL A 50 -3.03 17.28 -20.81
C VAL A 50 -2.30 18.30 -21.70
N ALA A 51 -1.99 17.93 -22.94
CA ALA A 51 -1.34 18.83 -23.89
C ALA A 51 -2.39 19.75 -24.52
N GLY A 52 -2.46 21.00 -24.05
CA GLY A 52 -3.31 22.05 -24.63
C GLY A 52 -2.55 23.36 -24.67
N GLU A 53 -1.96 23.70 -25.81
CA GLU A 53 -1.28 24.98 -26.04
C GLU A 53 -2.33 26.10 -26.14
N THR A 54 -2.40 26.95 -25.12
CA THR A 54 -3.03 28.27 -25.20
C THR A 54 -1.97 29.32 -24.92
N VAL A 55 -1.74 30.23 -25.87
CA VAL A 55 -0.77 31.31 -25.73
C VAL A 55 -1.36 32.37 -24.80
N VAL A 56 -0.99 32.29 -23.51
CA VAL A 56 -1.38 33.23 -22.45
C VAL A 56 -0.35 34.37 -22.39
N PRO A 57 -0.76 35.64 -22.14
CA PRO A 57 0.16 36.77 -21.91
C PRO A 57 1.22 36.45 -20.83
N PRO A 58 2.40 37.10 -20.87
CA PRO A 58 3.48 36.80 -19.92
C PRO A 58 2.95 36.95 -18.49
N PRO A 59 2.99 35.88 -17.67
CA PRO A 59 2.47 35.93 -16.32
C PRO A 59 3.26 36.96 -15.50
N PRO A 60 2.62 37.64 -14.52
CA PRO A 60 3.35 38.39 -13.52
C PRO A 60 4.45 37.49 -12.91
N PRO A 61 5.58 38.06 -12.47
CA PRO A 61 6.68 37.28 -11.90
C PRO A 61 6.10 36.34 -10.84
N PRO A 62 6.46 35.03 -10.87
CA PRO A 62 5.95 34.07 -9.90
C PRO A 62 6.25 34.60 -8.50
N VAL A 63 5.20 34.88 -7.73
CA VAL A 63 5.36 35.00 -6.29
C VAL A 63 5.80 33.62 -5.85
N THR A 64 7.06 33.47 -5.43
CA THR A 64 7.56 32.19 -4.95
C THR A 64 6.65 31.76 -3.80
N PRO A 65 5.93 30.63 -3.90
CA PRO A 65 5.18 30.12 -2.76
C PRO A 65 6.15 30.01 -1.58
N PRO A 66 5.71 30.32 -0.35
CA PRO A 66 6.55 30.09 0.82
C PRO A 66 7.05 28.64 0.75
N PRO A 67 8.33 28.40 1.11
CA PRO A 67 8.88 27.05 1.07
C PRO A 67 7.92 26.12 1.83
N PRO A 68 7.63 24.92 1.29
CA PRO A 68 6.78 23.97 1.99
C PRO A 68 7.31 23.77 3.41
N PRO A 69 6.43 23.62 4.42
CA PRO A 69 6.88 23.32 5.77
C PRO A 69 7.79 22.09 5.72
N PRO A 70 8.88 22.08 6.52
CA PRO A 70 9.76 20.93 6.57
C PRO A 70 8.93 19.67 6.87
N PRO A 71 9.22 18.53 6.22
CA PRO A 71 8.52 17.29 6.49
C PRO A 71 8.62 16.95 8.00
N PRO A 72 7.59 16.34 8.59
CA PRO A 72 7.65 15.87 9.97
C PRO A 72 8.88 14.97 10.17
N PRO A 73 9.57 15.06 11.32
CA PRO A 73 10.59 14.08 11.66
C PRO A 73 10.01 12.66 11.56
N PRO A 74 10.78 11.68 11.07
CA PRO A 74 10.35 10.29 11.12
C PRO A 74 9.97 9.88 12.54
N PRO A 75 8.91 9.07 12.74
CA PRO A 75 8.62 8.50 14.05
C PRO A 75 9.86 7.77 14.57
N LEU A 76 10.27 8.08 15.80
CA LEU A 76 11.39 7.41 16.46
C LEU A 76 10.97 5.96 16.78
N VAL A 77 11.56 5.00 16.08
CA VAL A 77 11.46 3.58 16.41
C VAL A 77 12.62 3.23 17.34
N SER A 78 12.32 2.60 18.47
CA SER A 78 13.35 2.09 19.38
C SER A 78 13.88 0.73 18.90
N SER A 79 15.18 0.47 19.03
CA SER A 79 15.73 -0.87 18.78
C SER A 79 15.28 -1.91 19.82
N PHE A 80 14.75 -1.46 20.97
CA PHE A 80 14.27 -2.33 22.04
C PHE A 80 12.81 -2.03 22.38
N CYS A 81 12.02 -3.09 22.54
CA CYS A 81 10.65 -3.00 23.01
C CYS A 81 10.58 -2.85 24.54
N SER A 82 9.59 -2.09 24.98
CA SER A 82 9.20 -1.92 26.38
C SER A 82 7.76 -2.40 26.60
N SER A 83 7.31 -2.50 27.85
CA SER A 83 5.92 -2.88 28.16
C SER A 83 4.88 -1.97 27.51
N ALA A 84 5.20 -0.69 27.27
CA ALA A 84 4.31 0.30 26.66
C ALA A 84 4.11 0.10 25.14
N ASN A 85 4.93 -0.76 24.52
CA ASN A 85 4.79 -1.08 23.10
C ASN A 85 3.66 -2.10 22.83
N PHE A 86 3.24 -2.84 23.85
CA PHE A 86 2.26 -3.92 23.75
C PHE A 86 0.91 -3.48 24.29
N THR A 87 0.13 -2.82 23.44
CA THR A 87 -1.25 -2.40 23.73
C THR A 87 -2.19 -2.96 22.68
N ILE A 88 -3.46 -3.10 23.05
CA ILE A 88 -4.49 -3.58 22.13
C ILE A 88 -4.67 -2.64 20.93
N ASP A 89 -4.52 -1.32 21.13
CA ASP A 89 -4.65 -0.33 20.05
C ASP A 89 -3.54 -0.47 19.01
N LYS A 90 -2.28 -0.64 19.47
CA LYS A 90 -1.15 -0.88 18.58
C LYS A 90 -1.29 -2.20 17.84
N TYR A 91 -1.74 -3.26 18.52
CA TYR A 91 -2.04 -4.53 17.87
C TYR A 91 -3.12 -4.38 16.81
N ASN A 92 -4.24 -3.70 17.12
CA ASN A 92 -5.36 -3.51 16.21
C ASN A 92 -5.02 -2.64 15.01
N ALA A 93 -4.11 -1.67 15.16
CA ALA A 93 -3.65 -0.80 14.08
C ALA A 93 -2.87 -1.54 12.97
N ILE A 94 -2.31 -2.73 13.23
CA ILE A 94 -1.60 -3.52 12.23
C ILE A 94 -2.60 -4.11 11.24
N GLN A 95 -2.37 -3.90 9.94
CA GLN A 95 -3.26 -4.33 8.85
C GLN A 95 -2.48 -5.08 7.76
N VAL A 96 -3.22 -5.85 6.97
CA VAL A 96 -2.71 -6.49 5.74
C VAL A 96 -2.22 -5.41 4.77
N GLY A 97 -1.14 -5.70 4.06
CA GLY A 97 -0.47 -4.81 3.12
C GLY A 97 0.56 -3.88 3.74
N MET A 98 0.67 -3.82 5.07
CA MET A 98 1.69 -2.99 5.73
C MET A 98 3.10 -3.55 5.52
N SER A 99 4.08 -2.67 5.34
CA SER A 99 5.50 -3.04 5.34
C SER A 99 6.00 -3.26 6.77
N LEU A 100 7.15 -3.95 6.91
CA LEU A 100 7.80 -4.14 8.21
C LEU A 100 8.06 -2.80 8.94
N ASP A 101 8.48 -1.77 8.20
CA ASP A 101 8.72 -0.44 8.78
C ASP A 101 7.45 0.20 9.33
N GLN A 102 6.32 0.05 8.63
CA GLN A 102 5.03 0.54 9.11
C GLN A 102 4.61 -0.20 10.40
N VAL A 103 4.84 -1.52 10.48
CA VAL A 103 4.55 -2.30 11.69
C VAL A 103 5.46 -1.89 12.85
N ASN A 104 6.76 -1.69 12.60
CA ASN A 104 7.71 -1.18 13.60
C ASN A 104 7.30 0.20 14.12
N GLN A 105 6.79 1.08 13.26
CA GLN A 105 6.28 2.40 13.65
C GLN A 105 5.04 2.31 14.54
N ILE A 106 4.10 1.42 14.20
CA ILE A 106 2.88 1.20 14.99
C ILE A 106 3.21 0.70 16.39
N ILE A 107 4.08 -0.31 16.46
CA ILE A 107 4.48 -0.90 17.75
C ILE A 107 5.36 0.09 18.53
N GLY A 108 6.23 0.83 17.83
CA GLY A 108 7.19 1.78 18.38
C GLY A 108 8.52 1.13 18.76
N CYS A 109 8.79 -0.08 18.27
CA CYS A 109 10.08 -0.75 18.39
C CYS A 109 10.33 -1.70 17.20
N GLU A 110 11.59 -2.06 17.00
CA GLU A 110 11.99 -3.07 16.02
C GLU A 110 11.65 -4.49 16.49
N ALA A 111 11.35 -5.37 15.53
CA ALA A 111 11.17 -6.79 15.80
C ALA A 111 12.48 -7.39 16.32
N ASN A 112 12.39 -8.23 17.35
CA ASN A 112 13.54 -8.83 18.00
C ASN A 112 13.66 -10.34 17.77
N ASP A 113 12.71 -10.95 17.08
CA ASP A 113 12.82 -12.33 16.60
C ASP A 113 12.21 -12.49 15.20
N ILE A 114 12.78 -13.38 14.39
CA ILE A 114 12.44 -13.59 12.98
C ILE A 114 12.49 -15.08 12.67
N VAL A 115 11.35 -15.63 12.22
CA VAL A 115 11.22 -17.04 11.83
C VAL A 115 10.82 -17.11 10.36
N ARG A 116 11.57 -17.86 9.55
CA ARG A 116 11.29 -18.05 8.11
C ARG A 116 10.75 -19.46 7.87
N GLN A 117 9.59 -19.58 7.22
CA GLN A 117 8.97 -20.86 6.87
C GLN A 117 8.40 -20.80 5.45
N GLY A 118 9.12 -21.42 4.50
CA GLY A 118 8.68 -21.45 3.10
C GLY A 118 8.62 -20.05 2.49
N SER A 119 7.45 -19.63 2.02
CA SER A 119 7.19 -18.28 1.48
C SER A 119 6.79 -17.26 2.54
N LEU A 120 6.71 -17.65 3.82
CA LEU A 120 6.27 -16.81 4.92
C LEU A 120 7.44 -16.46 5.84
N VAL A 121 7.43 -15.23 6.33
CA VAL A 121 8.32 -14.76 7.40
C VAL A 121 7.47 -14.23 8.55
N THR A 122 7.70 -14.74 9.74
CA THR A 122 7.13 -14.23 10.97
C THR A 122 8.12 -13.29 11.61
N TYR A 123 7.70 -12.05 11.85
CA TYR A 123 8.41 -11.14 12.74
C TYR A 123 7.70 -11.11 14.08
N ALA A 124 8.47 -11.18 15.15
CA ALA A 124 7.95 -11.08 16.51
C ALA A 124 8.59 -9.91 17.25
N TRP A 125 7.73 -9.23 18.01
CA TRP A 125 8.10 -8.24 19.00
C TRP A 125 7.79 -8.85 20.35
N ASN A 126 8.77 -8.94 21.23
CA ASN A 126 8.57 -9.44 22.57
C ASN A 126 9.23 -8.56 23.63
N TYR A 127 8.60 -8.51 24.80
CA TYR A 127 9.15 -7.89 26.00
C TYR A 127 8.95 -8.84 27.18
N VAL A 128 10.03 -9.16 27.87
CA VAL A 128 10.00 -10.03 29.06
C VAL A 128 10.55 -9.25 30.23
N SER A 129 9.78 -9.14 31.30
CA SER A 129 10.22 -8.49 32.54
C SER A 129 9.47 -9.05 33.74
N GLY A 130 10.19 -9.33 34.83
CA GLY A 130 9.58 -9.81 36.08
C GLY A 130 8.72 -11.07 35.93
N GLY A 131 9.05 -11.96 34.99
CA GLY A 131 8.27 -13.18 34.71
C GLY A 131 7.02 -12.96 33.83
N THR A 132 6.72 -11.72 33.43
CA THR A 132 5.67 -11.41 32.47
C THR A 132 6.25 -11.32 31.06
N ALA A 133 5.66 -12.03 30.11
CA ALA A 133 6.02 -11.95 28.70
C ALA A 133 4.87 -11.30 27.91
N LYS A 134 5.21 -10.30 27.10
CA LYS A 134 4.33 -9.67 26.12
C LYS A 134 4.84 -10.00 24.73
N LEU A 135 3.94 -10.34 23.80
CA LEU A 135 4.28 -10.79 22.47
C LEU A 135 3.28 -10.26 21.44
N ILE A 136 3.79 -9.77 20.31
CA ILE A 136 3.04 -9.57 19.06
C ILE A 136 3.80 -10.29 17.97
N MET A 137 3.12 -11.12 17.18
CA MET A 137 3.66 -11.79 16.00
C MET A 137 2.87 -11.33 14.78
N VAL A 138 3.56 -11.06 13.68
CA VAL A 138 2.95 -10.66 12.41
C VAL A 138 3.58 -11.46 11.27
N PHE A 139 2.74 -11.94 10.35
CA PHE A 139 3.15 -12.76 9.23
C PHE A 139 3.28 -11.94 7.96
N PHE A 140 4.42 -12.07 7.28
CA PHE A 140 4.79 -11.36 6.07
C PHE A 140 5.08 -12.34 4.95
N ASP A 141 4.77 -11.94 3.72
CA ASP A 141 5.25 -12.65 2.54
C ASP A 141 6.75 -12.37 2.36
N GLN A 142 7.52 -13.43 2.13
CA GLN A 142 8.97 -13.34 2.06
C GLN A 142 9.46 -12.53 0.85
N SER A 143 8.69 -12.49 -0.23
CA SER A 143 9.10 -11.82 -1.48
C SER A 143 8.85 -10.32 -1.45
N SER A 144 7.74 -9.91 -0.83
CA SER A 144 7.28 -8.53 -0.77
C SER A 144 7.58 -7.83 0.56
N LEU A 145 7.86 -8.59 1.62
CA LEU A 145 7.98 -8.10 3.01
C LEU A 145 6.79 -7.25 3.46
N ASN A 146 5.62 -7.56 2.93
CA ASN A 146 4.35 -6.97 3.33
C ASN A 146 3.55 -7.97 4.16
N VAL A 147 2.70 -7.48 5.06
CA VAL A 147 1.76 -8.30 5.81
C VAL A 147 0.78 -8.92 4.83
N THR A 148 0.72 -10.24 4.74
CA THR A 148 -0.09 -10.93 3.71
C THR A 148 -1.15 -11.88 4.25
N GLY A 149 -1.08 -12.27 5.53
CA GLY A 149 -1.80 -13.47 6.01
C GLY A 149 -1.19 -14.73 5.38
N SER A 150 -0.98 -15.86 6.04
CA SER A 150 -1.76 -16.47 7.11
C SER A 150 -0.99 -17.66 7.68
N MET A 151 -1.23 -17.95 8.95
CA MET A 151 -1.44 -19.33 9.42
C MET A 151 -2.91 -19.36 9.88
N ASP A 152 -3.72 -20.25 9.32
CA ASP A 152 -5.13 -20.46 9.73
C ASP A 152 -5.99 -19.17 9.74
N ASP A 153 -5.98 -18.38 8.65
CA ASP A 153 -6.73 -17.12 8.48
C ASP A 153 -6.32 -15.94 9.40
N PHE A 154 -5.32 -16.10 10.26
CA PHE A 154 -4.77 -15.01 11.07
C PHE A 154 -3.46 -14.47 10.49
N PHE A 155 -3.35 -13.14 10.34
CA PHE A 155 -2.12 -12.46 9.91
C PHE A 155 -1.29 -11.90 11.07
N LYS A 156 -1.83 -11.95 12.29
CA LYS A 156 -1.16 -11.53 13.52
C LYS A 156 -1.68 -12.32 14.71
N SER A 157 -0.86 -12.41 15.75
CA SER A 157 -1.17 -13.05 17.03
C SER A 157 -0.51 -12.28 18.17
N SER A 158 -1.02 -12.45 19.39
CA SER A 158 -0.51 -11.73 20.57
C SER A 158 -0.67 -12.52 21.86
N GLY A 159 0.17 -12.23 22.85
CA GLY A 159 0.04 -12.74 24.22
C GLY A 159 0.48 -11.71 25.26
N GLY A 160 -0.22 -11.66 26.39
CA GLY A 160 0.16 -10.87 27.56
C GLY A 160 0.10 -9.35 27.36
N PHE A 161 -1.08 -8.78 27.15
CA PHE A 161 -1.27 -7.32 27.18
C PHE A 161 -1.29 -6.77 28.62
#